data_AF-W2ERF2-F1
#
_entry.id   AF-W2ERF2-F1
#
_cell.length_a   1.000
_cell.length_b   1.000
_cell.length_c   1.000
_cell.angle_alpha   90.00
_cell.angle_beta   90.00
_cell.angle_gamma   90.00
#
_symmetry.space_group_name_H-M   'P 1'
#
loop_
_entity.id
_entity.type
_entity.pdbx_description
1 polymer ?
#
loop_
_entity_poly.entity_id
_entity_poly.type
_entity_poly.pdbx_seq_one_letter_code
_entity_poly.pdbx_strand_id
1 'polypeptide(L)'
;MSVDAVRERYGPRLSDSFGQPVLDVEPGEWAETLAFARSEGYEFFDWLSGVDEPPDAFGVVAHVFNPVAVAHLLVRTRVPRADPRLPTATGVFRGANWHERETYEMFGVVFEGHPDLRPLLLPDGFEGYPLRKDFVLAARVAKSWPGAKEPGESDHGSPSRRKMLPPGVPPDWAGRERRDDG
;
A
#
# COMPACT_ATOMS: atom_id res chain seq x y z
N MET A 1 11.39 -10.32 27.96
CA MET A 1 10.95 -8.99 28.44
C MET A 1 9.88 -8.53 27.48
N SER A 2 8.75 -8.13 28.04
CA SER A 2 7.40 -8.29 27.47
C SER A 2 6.82 -6.93 27.04
N VAL A 3 5.70 -6.93 26.31
CA VAL A 3 4.83 -5.83 25.85
C VAL A 3 4.77 -4.57 26.76
N ASP A 4 5.06 -4.74 28.05
CA ASP A 4 5.11 -3.71 29.08
C ASP A 4 5.98 -2.51 28.73
N ALA A 5 7.16 -2.68 28.12
CA ALA A 5 8.06 -1.56 27.82
C ALA A 5 7.54 -0.64 26.68
N VAL A 6 6.93 -1.23 25.65
CA VAL A 6 6.25 -0.46 24.59
C VAL A 6 5.03 0.26 25.14
N ARG A 7 4.27 -0.38 26.03
CA ARG A 7 3.14 0.26 26.74
C ARG A 7 3.59 1.36 27.70
N GLU A 8 4.72 1.20 28.37
CA GLU A 8 5.29 2.19 29.28
C GLU A 8 5.74 3.43 28.51
N ARG A 9 6.47 3.25 27.39
CA ARG A 9 6.99 4.36 26.59
C ARG A 9 5.90 5.07 25.77
N TYR A 10 4.94 4.33 25.22
CA TYR A 10 3.99 4.85 24.24
C TYR A 10 2.52 4.68 24.63
N GLY A 11 2.20 4.32 25.88
CA GLY A 11 0.85 3.98 26.34
C GLY A 11 -0.29 4.88 25.81
N PRO A 12 -0.19 6.22 25.88
CA PRO A 12 -1.23 7.11 25.37
C PRO A 12 -1.40 7.12 23.84
N ARG A 13 -0.38 6.67 23.10
CA ARG A 13 -0.33 6.60 21.63
C ARG A 13 -0.65 5.21 21.08
N LEU A 14 -0.75 4.21 21.97
CA LEU A 14 -1.17 2.87 21.59
C LEU A 14 -2.69 2.81 21.45
N SER A 15 -3.15 2.33 20.31
CA SER A 15 -4.52 1.95 20.06
C SER A 15 -4.62 0.44 19.83
N ASP A 16 -5.86 -0.06 19.70
CA ASP A 16 -6.13 -1.45 19.35
C ASP A 16 -6.86 -1.50 17.99
N SER A 17 -6.44 -2.42 17.13
CA SER A 17 -7.16 -2.77 15.92
C SER A 17 -7.34 -4.29 15.86
N PHE A 18 -8.58 -4.75 16.04
CA PHE A 18 -8.93 -6.17 16.01
C PHE A 18 -8.07 -7.05 16.94
N GLY A 19 -7.70 -6.52 18.12
CA GLY A 19 -6.85 -7.24 19.08
C GLY A 19 -5.34 -7.11 18.83
N GLN A 20 -4.92 -6.29 17.86
CA GLN A 20 -3.52 -5.96 17.62
C GLN A 20 -3.20 -4.55 18.12
N PRO A 21 -2.18 -4.39 18.99
CA PRO A 21 -1.67 -3.08 19.37
C PRO A 21 -1.15 -2.32 18.16
N VAL A 22 -1.59 -1.07 18.00
CA VAL A 22 -1.15 -0.16 16.94
C VAL A 22 -0.51 1.06 17.56
N LEU A 23 0.67 1.42 17.08
CA LEU A 23 1.40 2.61 17.46
C LEU A 23 1.47 3.58 16.27
N ASP A 24 0.79 4.72 16.40
CA ASP A 24 0.87 5.80 15.43
C ASP A 24 2.04 6.74 15.72
N VAL A 25 2.89 6.94 14.71
CA VAL A 25 4.10 7.75 14.80
C VAL A 25 4.25 8.79 13.70
N GLU A 26 4.90 9.89 14.05
CA GLU A 26 5.32 10.87 13.05
C GLU A 26 6.40 10.27 12.15
N PRO A 27 6.49 10.67 10.87
CA PRO A 27 7.50 10.13 9.95
C PRO A 27 8.94 10.23 10.47
N GLY A 28 9.26 11.29 11.23
CA GLY A 28 10.57 11.48 11.84
C GLY A 28 10.90 10.50 12.98
N GLU A 29 9.89 9.89 13.60
CA GLU A 29 10.04 8.92 14.69
C GLU A 29 10.05 7.46 14.18
N TRP A 30 9.76 7.24 12.89
CA TRP A 30 9.54 5.93 12.29
C TRP A 30 10.68 4.93 12.55
N ALA A 31 11.90 5.28 12.11
CA ALA A 31 13.04 4.38 12.23
C ALA A 31 13.47 4.15 13.68
N GLU A 32 13.41 5.20 14.52
CA GLU A 32 13.73 5.09 15.96
C GLU A 32 12.71 4.18 16.68
N THR A 33 11.43 4.32 16.38
CA THR A 33 10.37 3.51 16.97
C THR A 33 10.54 2.04 16.63
N LEU A 34 10.85 1.73 15.37
CA LEU A 34 11.15 0.37 14.93
C LEU A 34 12.42 -0.18 15.60
N ALA A 35 13.46 0.64 15.75
CA ALA A 35 14.68 0.25 16.43
C ALA A 35 14.43 -0.06 17.92
N PHE A 36 13.63 0.76 18.59
CA PHE A 36 13.22 0.54 19.97
C PHE A 36 12.33 -0.71 20.11
N ALA A 37 11.33 -0.89 19.25
CA ALA A 37 10.52 -2.11 19.29
C ALA A 37 11.39 -3.37 19.14
N ARG A 38 12.39 -3.32 18.25
CA ARG A 38 13.36 -4.40 18.09
C ARG A 38 14.19 -4.64 19.36
N SER A 39 14.64 -3.59 20.06
CA SER A 39 15.37 -3.74 21.33
C SER A 39 14.50 -4.35 22.45
N GLU A 40 13.19 -4.14 22.39
CA GLU A 40 12.22 -4.74 23.31
C GLU A 40 11.77 -6.16 22.90
N GLY A 41 12.47 -6.78 21.96
CA GLY A 41 12.27 -8.18 21.56
C GLY A 41 11.29 -8.40 20.41
N TYR A 42 10.77 -7.34 19.78
CA TYR A 42 10.04 -7.46 18.50
C TYR A 42 11.03 -7.69 17.35
N GLU A 43 11.70 -8.83 17.37
CA GLU A 43 12.83 -9.15 16.48
C GLU A 43 12.38 -9.71 15.12
N PHE A 44 11.14 -10.19 15.02
CA PHE A 44 10.60 -10.72 13.78
C PHE A 44 9.88 -9.61 13.01
N PHE A 45 10.42 -9.26 11.85
CA PHE A 45 9.75 -8.40 10.88
C PHE A 45 8.87 -9.28 9.98
N ASP A 46 7.57 -9.03 9.97
CA ASP A 46 6.61 -9.82 9.19
C ASP A 46 6.39 -9.18 7.81
N TRP A 47 5.82 -7.96 7.78
CA TRP A 47 5.52 -7.25 6.54
C TRP A 47 5.52 -5.72 6.72
N LEU A 48 5.64 -5.01 5.60
CA LEU A 48 5.40 -3.57 5.49
C LEU A 48 4.60 -3.28 4.21
N SER A 49 3.64 -2.37 4.29
CA SER A 49 2.89 -1.93 3.11
C SER A 49 2.39 -0.49 3.20
N GLY A 50 1.91 0.02 2.08
CA GLY A 50 1.26 1.32 1.95
C GLY A 50 -0.27 1.23 1.93
N VAL A 51 -0.92 2.32 2.31
CA VAL A 51 -2.36 2.53 2.16
C VAL A 51 -2.56 3.89 1.53
N ASP A 52 -3.33 3.96 0.45
CA ASP A 52 -3.68 5.24 -0.13
C ASP A 52 -4.84 5.91 0.63
N GLU A 53 -4.57 7.05 1.28
CA GLU A 53 -5.47 7.79 2.17
C GLU A 53 -5.77 9.19 1.59
N PRO A 54 -6.62 9.29 0.55
CA PRO A 54 -6.98 10.57 -0.02
C PRO A 54 -7.73 11.45 1.00
N PRO A 55 -7.56 12.78 0.91
CA PRO A 55 -6.98 13.49 -0.23
C PRO A 55 -5.46 13.68 -0.18
N ASP A 56 -4.81 13.47 0.96
CA ASP A 56 -3.55 14.15 1.26
C ASP A 56 -2.42 13.25 1.78
N ALA A 57 -2.68 11.99 2.17
CA ALA A 57 -1.65 11.13 2.75
C ALA A 57 -1.54 9.74 2.10
N PHE A 58 -0.38 9.13 2.29
CA PHE A 58 -0.22 7.69 2.27
C PHE A 58 0.03 7.21 3.70
N GLY A 59 -0.73 6.22 4.16
CA GLY A 59 -0.38 5.46 5.34
C GLY A 59 0.74 4.47 5.02
N VAL A 60 1.72 4.33 5.90
CA VAL A 60 2.72 3.25 5.83
C VAL A 60 2.63 2.47 7.12
N VAL A 61 2.55 1.15 7.03
CA VAL A 61 2.37 0.25 8.16
C VAL A 61 3.44 -0.83 8.14
N ALA A 62 4.08 -1.06 9.27
CA ALA A 62 4.98 -2.19 9.49
C ALA A 62 4.43 -3.07 10.62
N HIS A 63 4.46 -4.37 10.43
CA HIS A 63 4.15 -5.35 11.45
C HIS A 63 5.42 -6.02 11.95
N VAL A 64 5.60 -5.98 13.27
CA VAL A 64 6.69 -6.65 13.96
C VAL A 64 6.15 -7.51 15.08
N PHE A 65 6.87 -8.59 15.36
CA PHE A 65 6.43 -9.64 16.27
C PHE A 65 7.54 -10.02 17.24
N ASN A 66 7.16 -10.18 18.50
CA ASN A 66 8.01 -10.74 19.55
C ASN A 66 7.70 -12.24 19.68
N PRO A 67 8.58 -13.13 19.19
CA PRO A 67 8.32 -14.57 19.19
C PRO A 67 8.37 -15.21 20.57
N VAL A 68 9.10 -14.61 21.52
CA VAL A 68 9.21 -15.12 22.90
C VAL A 68 7.95 -14.79 23.69
N ALA A 69 7.44 -13.57 23.56
CA ALA A 69 6.24 -13.12 24.26
C ALA A 69 4.94 -13.43 23.49
N VAL A 70 5.05 -13.92 22.25
CA VAL A 70 3.92 -14.13 21.33
C VAL A 70 3.09 -12.84 21.20
N ALA A 71 3.77 -11.73 20.93
CA ALA A 71 3.15 -10.41 20.93
C ALA A 71 3.34 -9.68 19.59
N HIS A 72 2.26 -9.09 19.09
CA HIS A 72 2.23 -8.32 17.85
C HIS A 72 2.30 -6.82 18.11
N LEU A 73 2.87 -6.08 17.17
CA LEU A 73 2.83 -4.63 17.15
C LEU A 73 2.76 -4.15 15.70
N LEU A 74 1.75 -3.32 15.42
CA LEU A 74 1.68 -2.53 14.19
C LEU A 74 2.26 -1.15 14.48
N VAL A 75 3.23 -0.71 13.69
CA VAL A 75 3.72 0.67 13.69
C VAL A 75 3.21 1.32 12.42
N ARG A 76 2.48 2.44 12.55
CA ARG A 76 1.91 3.17 11.42
C ARG A 76 2.39 4.61 11.42
N THR A 77 2.60 5.13 10.23
CA THR A 77 2.86 6.55 10.00
C THR A 77 2.10 7.05 8.78
N ARG A 78 2.01 8.36 8.60
CA ARG A 78 1.36 9.00 7.46
C ARG A 78 2.34 9.97 6.82
N VAL A 79 2.55 9.84 5.51
CA VAL A 79 3.42 10.73 4.72
C VAL A 79 2.59 11.55 3.73
N PRO A 80 2.94 12.81 3.45
CA PRO A 80 2.20 13.63 2.49
C PRO A 80 2.21 13.03 1.08
N ARG A 81 1.08 13.02 0.37
CA ARG A 81 0.99 12.56 -1.03
C ARG A 81 1.82 13.38 -2.00
N ALA A 82 2.02 14.67 -1.71
CA ALA A 82 2.73 15.60 -2.59
C ALA A 82 4.25 15.31 -2.64
N ASP A 83 4.82 14.84 -1.54
CA ASP A 83 6.23 14.43 -1.43
C ASP A 83 6.34 13.26 -0.42
N PRO A 84 5.95 12.04 -0.83
CA PRO A 84 5.83 10.91 0.08
C PRO A 84 7.20 10.32 0.38
N ARG A 85 7.80 10.77 1.47
CA ARG A 85 9.14 10.36 1.92
C ARG A 85 9.09 9.80 3.33
N LEU A 86 9.89 8.76 3.56
CA LEU A 86 10.02 8.12 4.87
C LEU A 86 11.45 7.56 5.06
N PRO A 87 12.07 7.62 6.24
CA PRO A 87 13.33 6.92 6.48
C PRO A 87 13.19 5.41 6.27
N THR A 88 14.19 4.77 5.67
CA THR A 88 14.20 3.31 5.51
C THR A 88 14.26 2.57 6.85
N ALA A 89 13.49 1.49 6.97
CA ALA A 89 13.56 0.51 8.03
C ALA A 89 14.64 -0.56 7.77
N THR A 90 15.29 -0.60 6.60
CA THR A 90 16.32 -1.62 6.27
C THR A 90 17.52 -1.63 7.22
N GLY A 91 17.86 -0.48 7.80
CA GLY A 91 18.89 -0.37 8.84
C GLY A 91 18.52 -1.08 10.15
N VAL A 92 17.22 -1.25 10.42
CA VAL A 92 16.69 -1.94 11.61
C VAL A 92 16.38 -3.39 11.28
N PHE A 93 15.66 -3.64 10.19
CA PHE A 93 15.19 -4.94 9.74
C PHE A 93 15.57 -5.16 8.28
N ARG A 94 16.51 -6.07 8.01
CA ARG A 94 16.90 -6.42 6.63
C ARG A 94 15.73 -6.91 5.77
N GLY A 95 14.74 -7.56 6.38
CA GLY A 95 13.52 -8.03 5.70
C GLY A 95 12.65 -6.91 5.12
N ALA A 96 12.82 -5.66 5.58
CA ALA A 96 12.10 -4.51 5.03
C ALA A 96 12.49 -4.20 3.58
N ASN A 97 13.65 -4.65 3.10
CA ASN A 97 14.17 -4.27 1.78
C ASN A 97 13.19 -4.57 0.62
N TRP A 98 12.60 -5.77 0.61
CA TRP A 98 11.63 -6.14 -0.43
C TRP A 98 10.32 -5.35 -0.29
N HIS A 99 9.83 -5.21 0.93
CA HIS A 99 8.56 -4.54 1.22
C HIS A 99 8.60 -3.03 0.93
N GLU A 100 9.73 -2.39 1.20
CA GLU A 100 9.94 -0.98 0.89
C GLU A 100 10.05 -0.75 -0.62
N ARG A 101 10.69 -1.66 -1.37
CA ARG A 101 10.72 -1.62 -2.83
C ARG A 101 9.34 -1.82 -3.44
N GLU A 102 8.59 -2.79 -2.95
CA GLU A 102 7.20 -3.01 -3.37
C GLU A 102 6.34 -1.79 -3.05
N THR A 103 6.43 -1.23 -1.85
CA THR A 103 5.66 -0.04 -1.45
C THR A 103 6.05 1.18 -2.28
N TYR A 104 7.34 1.35 -2.59
CA TYR A 104 7.81 2.39 -3.52
C TYR A 104 7.22 2.19 -4.91
N GLU A 105 7.27 0.99 -5.46
CA GLU A 105 6.78 0.72 -6.82
C GLU A 105 5.24 0.81 -6.93
N MET A 106 4.52 0.43 -5.87
CA MET A 106 3.06 0.39 -5.86
C MET A 106 2.41 1.72 -5.48
N PHE A 107 3.04 2.49 -4.58
CA PHE A 107 2.49 3.73 -4.01
C PHE A 107 3.38 4.95 -4.24
N GLY A 108 4.62 4.79 -4.69
CA GLY A 108 5.58 5.89 -4.93
C GLY A 108 6.13 6.52 -3.65
N VAL A 109 6.08 5.82 -2.51
CA VAL A 109 6.69 6.28 -1.26
C VAL A 109 8.20 6.06 -1.33
N VAL A 110 8.98 7.12 -1.24
CA VAL A 110 10.44 7.09 -1.30
C VAL A 110 11.01 6.79 0.09
N PHE A 111 11.73 5.67 0.21
CA PHE A 111 12.41 5.28 1.44
C PHE A 111 13.85 5.83 1.46
N GLU A 112 14.08 6.87 2.25
CA GLU A 112 15.36 7.58 2.31
C GLU A 112 16.45 6.73 2.97
N GLY A 113 17.61 6.62 2.32
CA GLY A 113 18.73 5.78 2.77
C GLY A 113 18.60 4.30 2.38
N HIS A 114 17.56 3.90 1.64
CA HIS A 114 17.39 2.52 1.19
C HIS A 114 18.54 2.09 0.25
N PRO A 115 19.14 0.89 0.45
CA PRO A 115 20.35 0.48 -0.28
C PRO A 115 20.14 0.18 -1.77
N ASP A 116 18.92 -0.20 -2.17
CA ASP A 116 18.59 -0.52 -3.56
C ASP A 116 17.09 -0.27 -3.85
N LEU A 117 16.68 0.99 -3.96
CA LEU A 117 15.26 1.35 -4.17
C LEU A 117 14.86 1.32 -5.65
N ARG A 118 15.16 0.22 -6.34
CA ARG A 118 14.71 -0.02 -7.72
C ARG A 118 13.39 -0.79 -7.75
N PRO A 119 12.57 -0.64 -8.81
CA PRO A 119 11.39 -1.46 -9.07
C PRO A 119 11.64 -2.96 -8.90
N LEU A 120 10.60 -3.73 -8.56
CA LEU A 120 10.71 -5.13 -8.14
C LEU A 120 9.73 -6.07 -8.87
N LEU A 121 8.47 -5.66 -9.02
CA LEU A 121 7.35 -6.51 -9.43
C LEU A 121 6.82 -6.17 -10.83
N LEU A 122 6.84 -4.90 -11.22
CA LEU A 122 6.23 -4.45 -12.47
C LEU A 122 7.15 -4.69 -13.66
N PRO A 123 6.58 -4.90 -14.86
CA PRO A 123 7.37 -4.99 -16.08
C PRO A 123 8.22 -3.74 -16.31
N ASP A 124 9.37 -3.91 -16.95
CA ASP A 124 10.22 -2.80 -17.36
C ASP A 124 9.42 -1.78 -18.19
N GLY A 125 9.56 -0.50 -17.83
CA GLY A 125 8.85 0.60 -18.51
C GLY A 125 7.40 0.79 -18.08
N PHE A 126 6.92 0.11 -17.03
CA PHE A 126 5.62 0.41 -16.45
C PHE A 126 5.58 1.86 -15.91
N GLU A 127 4.55 2.62 -16.28
CA GLU A 127 4.37 4.00 -15.84
C GLU A 127 3.27 4.10 -14.77
N GLY A 128 3.61 4.71 -13.63
CA GLY A 128 2.67 5.02 -12.55
C GLY A 128 2.71 4.04 -11.37
N TYR A 129 1.72 4.17 -10.49
CA TYR A 129 1.69 3.51 -9.17
C TYR A 129 0.35 2.78 -8.99
N PRO A 130 0.28 1.48 -9.31
CA PRO A 130 -0.99 0.76 -9.48
C PRO A 130 -1.93 0.74 -8.28
N LEU A 131 -1.41 0.87 -7.06
CA LEU A 131 -2.21 0.81 -5.83
C LEU A 131 -2.68 2.18 -5.33
N ARG A 132 -2.33 3.27 -6.04
CA ARG A 132 -2.95 4.57 -5.78
C ARG A 132 -4.39 4.59 -6.29
N LYS A 133 -5.30 5.19 -5.53
CA LYS A 133 -6.74 5.28 -5.84
C LYS A 133 -7.04 6.19 -7.03
N ASP A 134 -6.10 7.05 -7.43
CA ASP A 134 -6.16 7.87 -8.63
C ASP A 134 -5.58 7.16 -9.87
N PHE A 135 -4.95 5.99 -9.71
CA PHE A 135 -4.44 5.21 -10.82
C PHE A 135 -5.56 4.48 -11.55
N VAL A 136 -5.59 4.64 -12.86
CA VAL A 136 -6.63 4.09 -13.72
C VAL A 136 -6.23 2.69 -14.17
N LEU A 137 -6.87 1.67 -13.60
CA LEU A 137 -6.62 0.28 -13.96
C LEU A 137 -7.07 0.00 -15.39
N ALA A 138 -6.12 -0.32 -16.28
CA ALA A 138 -6.38 -0.75 -17.66
C ALA A 138 -7.41 -1.89 -17.76
N ALA A 139 -7.46 -2.76 -16.75
CA ALA A 139 -8.46 -3.83 -16.65
C ALA A 139 -9.91 -3.33 -16.64
N ARG A 140 -10.18 -2.11 -16.12
CA ARG A 140 -11.51 -1.47 -16.19
C ARG A 140 -11.91 -1.09 -17.62
N VAL A 141 -10.96 -1.09 -18.55
CA VAL A 141 -11.14 -0.62 -19.93
C VAL A 141 -11.00 -1.78 -20.95
N ALA A 142 -10.16 -2.77 -20.66
CA ALA A 142 -9.72 -3.77 -21.64
C ALA A 142 -10.64 -4.98 -21.84
N LYS A 143 -11.44 -5.39 -20.84
CA LYS A 143 -12.34 -6.54 -20.98
C LYS A 143 -13.75 -6.17 -20.53
N SER A 144 -14.73 -6.40 -21.40
CA SER A 144 -16.13 -6.45 -20.98
C SER A 144 -16.27 -7.54 -19.92
N TRP A 145 -16.82 -7.19 -18.76
CA TRP A 145 -17.16 -8.15 -17.72
C TRP A 145 -18.06 -9.25 -18.33
N PRO A 146 -17.75 -10.55 -18.16
CA PRO A 146 -18.47 -11.64 -18.83
C PRO A 146 -19.84 -11.96 -18.19
N GLY A 147 -20.26 -11.21 -17.18
CA GLY A 147 -21.56 -11.37 -16.50
C GLY A 147 -22.39 -10.09 -16.52
N ALA A 148 -23.63 -10.19 -16.01
CA ALA A 148 -24.47 -9.03 -15.73
C ALA A 148 -23.74 -8.06 -14.80
N LYS A 149 -23.81 -6.76 -15.08
CA LYS A 149 -23.08 -5.75 -14.29
C LYS A 149 -23.73 -5.52 -12.93
N GLU A 150 -25.00 -5.89 -12.78
CA GLU A 150 -25.76 -5.82 -11.54
C GLU A 150 -26.70 -7.03 -11.38
N PRO A 151 -27.08 -7.42 -10.16
CA PRO A 151 -28.11 -8.44 -9.92
C PRO A 151 -29.45 -8.03 -10.56
N GLY A 152 -29.83 -8.67 -11.67
CA GLY A 152 -31.14 -8.49 -12.33
C GLY A 152 -31.11 -7.94 -13.76
N GLU A 153 -29.95 -7.64 -14.34
CA GLU A 153 -29.85 -7.41 -15.80
C GLU A 153 -30.17 -8.71 -16.57
N SER A 154 -31.15 -8.65 -17.47
CA SER A 154 -31.50 -9.77 -18.37
C SER A 154 -31.13 -9.43 -19.82
N ASP A 155 -30.83 -10.46 -20.62
CA ASP A 155 -30.31 -10.44 -22.00
C ASP A 155 -31.23 -9.77 -23.07
N HIS A 156 -32.29 -9.07 -22.67
CA HIS A 156 -33.18 -8.42 -23.61
C HIS A 156 -32.70 -7.00 -23.94
N GLY A 157 -32.21 -6.87 -25.18
CA GLY A 157 -31.48 -5.74 -25.71
C GLY A 157 -32.12 -4.38 -25.41
N SER A 158 -31.46 -3.62 -24.55
CA SER A 158 -31.63 -2.18 -24.45
C SER A 158 -30.61 -1.48 -25.35
N PRO A 159 -30.97 -0.37 -26.01
CA PRO A 159 -30.10 0.31 -26.97
C PRO A 159 -28.79 0.73 -26.32
N SER A 160 -27.67 0.43 -27.00
CA SER A 160 -26.30 0.65 -26.55
C SER A 160 -26.11 2.06 -25.98
N ARG A 161 -26.04 2.16 -24.65
CA ARG A 161 -25.65 3.39 -23.98
C ARG A 161 -24.17 3.61 -24.27
N ARG A 162 -23.85 4.71 -24.97
CA ARG A 162 -22.47 5.14 -25.26
C ARG A 162 -21.61 4.93 -24.02
N LYS A 163 -20.65 4.00 -24.10
CA LYS A 163 -19.75 3.65 -22.99
C LYS A 163 -18.99 4.92 -22.60
N MET A 164 -19.37 5.54 -21.49
CA MET A 164 -18.57 6.59 -20.89
C MET A 164 -17.30 5.94 -20.35
N LEU A 165 -16.15 6.48 -20.74
CA LEU A 165 -14.87 6.08 -20.16
C LEU A 165 -14.86 6.47 -18.68
N PRO A 166 -14.36 5.59 -17.79
CA PRO A 166 -14.09 5.96 -16.40
C PRO A 166 -13.22 7.23 -16.33
N PRO A 167 -13.42 8.10 -15.32
CA PRO A 167 -12.59 9.28 -15.13
C PRO A 167 -11.09 8.93 -15.14
N GLY A 168 -10.30 9.68 -15.91
CA GLY A 168 -8.84 9.51 -16.02
C GLY A 168 -8.35 8.50 -17.07
N VAL A 169 -9.24 7.78 -17.77
CA VAL A 169 -8.85 6.87 -18.87
C VAL A 169 -8.47 7.67 -20.12
N PRO A 170 -7.25 7.53 -20.68
CA PRO A 170 -6.88 8.13 -21.95
C PRO A 170 -7.81 7.69 -23.10
N PRO A 171 -8.18 8.57 -24.05
CA PRO A 171 -9.15 8.26 -25.11
C PRO A 171 -8.75 7.09 -26.01
N ASP A 172 -7.45 6.87 -26.19
CA ASP A 172 -6.83 5.85 -27.06
C ASP A 172 -6.81 4.44 -26.44
N TRP A 173 -7.12 4.32 -25.15
CA TRP A 173 -7.27 3.04 -24.45
C TRP A 173 -8.67 2.43 -24.59
N ALA A 174 -9.65 3.20 -25.05
CA ALA A 174 -10.94 2.66 -25.48
C ALA A 174 -10.69 1.85 -26.76
N GLY A 175 -10.57 0.54 -26.63
CA GLY A 175 -10.07 -0.35 -27.68
C GLY A 175 -10.60 -0.01 -29.08
N ARG A 176 -9.68 0.02 -30.07
CA ARG A 176 -10.03 0.14 -31.49
C ARG A 176 -11.11 -0.88 -31.81
N GLU A 177 -12.27 -0.40 -32.25
CA GLU A 177 -13.34 -1.23 -32.78
C GLU A 177 -12.73 -2.09 -33.89
N ARG A 178 -12.78 -3.42 -33.73
CA ARG A 178 -12.40 -4.32 -34.81
C ARG A 178 -13.35 -4.02 -35.96
N ARG A 179 -12.81 -3.48 -37.05
CA ARG A 179 -13.50 -3.51 -38.33
C ARG A 179 -13.57 -4.98 -38.70
N ASP A 180 -14.77 -5.55 -38.63
CA ASP A 180 -15.03 -6.87 -39.17
C ASP A 180 -15.01 -6.72 -40.69
N ASP A 181 -13.86 -7.06 -41.28
CA ASP A 181 -13.68 -7.22 -42.71
C ASP A 181 -14.12 -8.65 -43.06
N GLY A 182 -15.28 -8.82 -43.70
CA GLY A 182 -15.75 -10.11 -44.26
C GLY A 182 -17.25 -10.34 -44.17
#